data_AF-H6RW41-F1
#
_entry.id   AF-H6RW41-F1
#
_cell.length_a   1.000
_cell.length_b   1.000
_cell.length_c   1.000
_cell.angle_alpha   90.00
_cell.angle_beta   90.00
_cell.angle_gamma   90.00
#
_symmetry.space_group_name_H-M   'P 1'
#
loop_
_entity.id
_entity.type
_entity.pdbx_description
1 polymer ?
#
loop_
_entity_poly.entity_id
_entity_poly.type
_entity_poly.pdbx_seq_one_letter_code
_entity_poly.pdbx_strand_id
1 'polypeptide(L)'
;MTLLAHGVGSRTDLPIPLGLTLYGAGAAILISFAALLLFWRTPRLGGPSSGRPLPAGAQRVLDGPVLRRSLQAVALALSVLLVAAALAGPDETARNLAPWALYVTFWVGLVPVSLLFGPVWRAANPLRLLHRALRPIAASAPGADRLPALGLWPAAVSLLVFLWFELVYPDRAEPATVAAFLVGYVVVHTALALWFGEGWFASGDGFEVYATLIARLSPWGRRDDGRLVLRNPLANATAPGVPGLAAVVVVLLGSTAFDGLSRTVWWQTGPGAADDSLSGTVGLLASIAAVALLYLLGTRLSGRLAGQPAGIQPRRYAATVVPIVLGYTVAHYFSLLLLDGQTTWILASNPFGTPGVDLFGSYDATVDLTAVSPDTIAYVQVGGVVAGHVAGVTLAHERALRLQRHARASDQLPLVVVMVLFTVGGLGLLFGF
;
A
#
# COMPACT_ATOMS: atom_id res chain seq x y z
N MET A 1 -28.29 19.50 -7.30
CA MET A 1 -27.80 18.23 -6.73
C MET A 1 -26.45 17.96 -7.38
N THR A 2 -25.39 18.42 -6.73
CA THR A 2 -24.01 18.20 -7.13
C THR A 2 -23.65 16.75 -6.76
N LEU A 3 -23.53 15.89 -7.77
CA LEU A 3 -22.85 14.60 -7.63
C LEU A 3 -21.38 14.92 -7.36
N LEU A 4 -21.01 14.98 -6.08
CA LEU A 4 -19.62 15.12 -5.65
C LEU A 4 -18.88 13.88 -6.12
N ALA A 5 -17.93 14.08 -7.03
CA ALA A 5 -17.00 13.09 -7.55
C ALA A 5 -15.97 12.69 -6.48
N HIS A 6 -16.44 12.20 -5.32
CA HIS A 6 -15.65 11.29 -4.51
C HIS A 6 -15.26 10.12 -5.42
N GLY A 7 -13.97 9.73 -5.42
CA GLY A 7 -13.52 8.50 -6.05
C GLY A 7 -14.53 7.40 -5.72
N VAL A 8 -15.15 6.86 -6.78
CA VAL A 8 -16.35 6.04 -6.72
C VAL A 8 -16.08 4.94 -5.70
N GLY A 9 -16.81 4.98 -4.58
CA GLY A 9 -16.64 4.02 -3.53
C GLY A 9 -16.87 2.61 -4.04
N SER A 10 -16.16 1.65 -3.46
CA SER A 10 -16.53 0.25 -3.61
C SER A 10 -18.02 0.09 -3.33
N ARG A 11 -18.74 -0.68 -4.16
CA ARG A 11 -20.14 -1.02 -3.87
C ARG A 11 -20.22 -1.65 -2.48
N THR A 12 -20.88 -0.97 -1.56
CA THR A 12 -21.12 -1.45 -0.18
C THR A 12 -22.24 -2.49 -0.15
N ASP A 13 -23.11 -2.52 -1.17
CA ASP A 13 -24.21 -3.48 -1.33
C ASP A 13 -23.70 -4.80 -1.92
N LEU A 14 -22.84 -5.50 -1.18
CA LEU A 14 -22.33 -6.80 -1.59
C LEU A 14 -23.43 -7.87 -1.42
N PRO A 15 -23.60 -8.79 -2.38
CA PRO A 15 -24.65 -9.81 -2.36
C PRO A 15 -24.43 -10.94 -1.31
N ILE A 16 -23.56 -10.72 -0.33
CA ILE A 16 -23.20 -11.70 0.70
C ILE A 16 -23.76 -11.27 2.06
N PRO A 17 -24.52 -12.11 2.78
CA PRO A 17 -25.05 -11.76 4.09
C PRO A 17 -23.92 -11.42 5.08
N LEU A 18 -23.95 -10.20 5.61
CA LEU A 18 -22.91 -9.68 6.49
C LEU A 18 -22.59 -10.63 7.66
N GLY A 19 -23.61 -11.13 8.35
CA GLY A 19 -23.42 -12.03 9.50
C GLY A 19 -22.62 -13.28 9.11
N LEU A 20 -22.95 -13.91 7.97
CA LEU A 20 -22.23 -15.09 7.48
C LEU A 20 -20.78 -14.76 7.12
N THR A 21 -20.54 -13.59 6.53
CA THR A 21 -19.19 -13.11 6.21
C THR A 21 -18.35 -12.92 7.48
N LEU A 22 -18.90 -12.26 8.52
CA LEU A 22 -18.18 -12.02 9.77
C LEU A 22 -17.88 -13.32 10.52
N TYR A 23 -18.87 -14.21 10.67
CA TYR A 23 -18.67 -15.51 11.32
C TYR A 23 -17.70 -16.39 10.54
N GLY A 24 -17.84 -16.45 9.21
CA GLY A 24 -16.98 -17.22 8.33
C GLY A 24 -15.52 -16.75 8.36
N ALA A 25 -15.30 -15.44 8.29
CA ALA A 25 -13.96 -14.86 8.36
C ALA A 25 -13.31 -15.06 9.73
N GLY A 26 -14.06 -14.86 10.82
CA GLY A 26 -13.59 -15.14 12.18
C GLY A 26 -13.23 -16.61 12.36
N ALA A 27 -14.10 -17.53 11.92
CA ALA A 27 -13.84 -18.96 11.95
C ALA A 27 -12.62 -19.35 11.11
N ALA A 28 -12.46 -18.80 9.90
CA ALA A 28 -11.32 -19.08 9.04
C ALA A 28 -9.98 -18.74 9.73
N ILE A 29 -9.92 -17.62 10.47
CA ILE A 29 -8.71 -17.21 11.19
C ILE A 29 -8.45 -18.12 12.38
N LEU A 30 -9.47 -18.43 13.18
CA LEU A 30 -9.32 -19.31 14.35
C LEU A 30 -8.92 -20.73 13.93
N ILE A 31 -9.54 -21.28 12.90
CA ILE A 31 -9.22 -22.60 12.34
C ILE A 31 -7.82 -22.59 11.75
N SER A 32 -7.45 -21.58 10.98
CA SER A 32 -6.09 -21.45 10.41
C SER A 32 -5.04 -21.38 11.51
N PHE A 33 -5.28 -20.61 12.57
CA PHE A 33 -4.37 -20.53 13.71
C PHE A 33 -4.26 -21.86 14.45
N ALA A 34 -5.37 -22.55 14.71
CA ALA A 34 -5.36 -23.88 15.32
C ALA A 34 -4.58 -24.89 14.47
N ALA A 35 -4.78 -24.88 13.15
CA ALA A 35 -4.04 -25.73 12.22
C ALA A 35 -2.53 -25.44 12.27
N LEU A 36 -2.13 -24.16 12.30
CA LEU A 36 -0.72 -23.76 12.43
C LEU A 36 -0.11 -24.29 13.73
N LEU A 37 -0.79 -24.10 14.87
CA LEU A 37 -0.33 -24.61 16.17
C LEU A 37 -0.15 -26.14 16.19
N LEU A 38 -1.08 -26.87 15.56
CA LEU A 38 -1.08 -28.33 15.58
C LEU A 38 -0.03 -28.94 14.63
N PHE A 39 0.07 -28.39 13.42
CA PHE A 39 0.79 -29.02 12.30
C PHE A 39 2.09 -28.31 11.90
N TRP A 40 2.30 -27.04 12.28
CA TRP A 40 3.46 -26.22 11.90
C TRP A 40 4.36 -25.95 13.11
N ARG A 41 4.99 -26.99 13.67
CA ARG A 41 5.75 -26.87 14.93
C ARG A 41 7.19 -26.35 14.80
N THR A 42 7.69 -26.24 13.56
CA THR A 42 9.05 -25.76 13.27
C THR A 42 9.01 -24.74 12.13
N PRO A 43 9.96 -23.79 12.04
CA PRO A 43 10.01 -22.86 10.93
C PRO A 43 10.13 -23.59 9.57
N ARG A 44 9.24 -23.31 8.61
CA ARG A 44 9.18 -24.00 7.30
C ARG A 44 9.31 -23.07 6.08
N LEU A 45 9.19 -21.76 6.24
CA LEU A 45 9.19 -20.84 5.09
C LEU A 45 10.56 -20.68 4.41
N GLY A 46 11.62 -21.25 4.99
CA GLY A 46 12.98 -21.17 4.44
C GLY A 46 13.73 -19.89 4.84
N GLY A 47 15.04 -19.90 4.67
CA GLY A 47 15.93 -18.81 5.09
C GLY A 47 16.26 -17.80 3.97
N PRO A 48 17.10 -16.81 4.27
CA PRO A 48 17.59 -15.83 3.29
C PRO A 48 18.37 -16.46 2.11
N SER A 49 18.89 -17.67 2.27
CA SER A 49 19.55 -18.46 1.21
C SER A 49 18.58 -19.28 0.32
N SER A 50 17.29 -19.31 0.62
CA SER A 50 16.30 -20.13 -0.11
C SER A 50 15.90 -19.55 -1.48
N GLY A 51 15.16 -20.32 -2.28
CA GLY A 51 14.64 -19.94 -3.61
C GLY A 51 15.34 -20.68 -4.75
N ARG A 52 14.90 -20.50 -5.99
CA ARG A 52 15.55 -21.02 -7.21
C ARG A 52 16.18 -19.86 -7.99
N PRO A 53 17.48 -19.88 -8.31
CA PRO A 53 18.13 -18.75 -8.96
C PRO A 53 17.66 -18.61 -10.40
N LEU A 54 17.43 -17.37 -10.84
CA LEU A 54 17.20 -17.10 -12.25
C LEU A 54 18.49 -17.28 -13.05
N PRO A 55 18.39 -17.50 -14.38
CA PRO A 55 19.54 -17.46 -15.27
C PRO A 55 20.32 -16.15 -15.13
N ALA A 56 21.65 -16.23 -15.12
CA ALA A 56 22.51 -15.06 -14.91
C ALA A 56 22.31 -13.97 -15.99
N GLY A 57 21.93 -14.36 -17.22
CA GLY A 57 21.58 -13.41 -18.28
C GLY A 57 20.36 -12.55 -17.93
N ALA A 58 19.28 -13.17 -17.45
CA ALA A 58 18.07 -12.47 -17.04
C ALA A 58 18.35 -11.48 -15.89
N GLN A 59 19.10 -11.91 -14.88
CA GLN A 59 19.49 -11.02 -13.78
C GLN A 59 20.32 -9.82 -14.27
N ARG A 60 21.27 -10.03 -15.19
CA ARG A 60 22.08 -8.93 -15.75
C ARG A 60 21.24 -7.88 -16.47
N VAL A 61 20.21 -8.32 -17.20
CA VAL A 61 19.28 -7.39 -17.88
C VAL A 61 18.45 -6.62 -16.86
N LEU A 62 17.86 -7.32 -15.88
CA LEU A 62 17.02 -6.71 -14.84
C LEU A 62 17.78 -5.75 -13.94
N ASP A 63 19.05 -6.05 -13.62
CA ASP A 63 19.92 -5.19 -12.80
C ASP A 63 20.62 -4.11 -13.64
N GLY A 64 20.47 -4.19 -14.96
CA GLY A 64 21.17 -3.38 -15.94
C GLY A 64 20.84 -1.88 -15.82
N PRO A 65 21.84 -1.00 -15.98
CA PRO A 65 21.62 0.45 -15.91
C PRO A 65 20.74 0.97 -17.05
N VAL A 66 20.76 0.31 -18.22
CA VAL A 66 19.96 0.71 -19.39
C VAL A 66 18.48 0.57 -19.07
N LEU A 67 18.02 -0.63 -18.69
CA LEU A 67 16.63 -0.88 -18.31
C LEU A 67 16.17 0.09 -17.22
N ARG A 68 16.96 0.24 -16.15
CA ARG A 68 16.63 1.14 -15.05
C ARG A 68 16.49 2.60 -15.51
N ARG A 69 17.42 3.11 -16.33
CA ARG A 69 17.37 4.48 -16.85
C ARG A 69 16.22 4.67 -17.82
N SER A 70 15.93 3.69 -18.67
CA SER A 70 14.79 3.72 -19.60
C SER A 70 13.46 3.78 -18.84
N LEU A 71 13.27 2.93 -17.82
CA LEU A 71 12.08 2.97 -16.97
C LEU A 71 11.93 4.32 -16.26
N GLN A 72 13.03 4.87 -15.73
CA GLN A 72 13.03 6.18 -15.07
C GLN A 72 12.74 7.33 -16.03
N ALA A 73 13.26 7.27 -17.26
CA ALA A 73 13.01 8.27 -18.29
C ALA A 73 11.55 8.23 -18.76
N VAL A 74 10.98 7.04 -18.97
CA VAL A 74 9.57 6.85 -19.30
C VAL A 74 8.68 7.35 -18.17
N ALA A 75 8.96 6.95 -16.92
CA ALA A 75 8.21 7.43 -15.76
C ALA A 75 8.29 8.96 -15.62
N LEU A 76 9.46 9.57 -15.88
CA LEU A 76 9.63 11.01 -15.83
C LEU A 76 8.81 11.71 -16.93
N ALA A 77 8.85 11.20 -18.15
CA ALA A 77 8.05 11.72 -19.26
C ALA A 77 6.55 11.65 -18.96
N LEU A 78 6.09 10.53 -18.39
CA LEU A 78 4.70 10.37 -17.94
C LEU A 78 4.37 11.35 -16.80
N SER A 79 5.23 11.53 -15.81
CA SER A 79 5.01 12.51 -14.74
C SER A 79 4.90 13.94 -15.29
N VAL A 80 5.75 14.32 -16.25
CA VAL A 80 5.67 15.64 -16.91
C VAL A 80 4.37 15.77 -17.70
N LEU A 81 3.97 14.74 -18.45
CA LEU A 81 2.68 14.70 -19.16
C LEU A 81 1.51 14.88 -18.21
N LEU A 82 1.50 14.20 -17.06
CA LEU A 82 0.43 14.31 -16.07
C LEU A 82 0.34 15.71 -15.48
N VAL A 83 1.48 16.33 -15.14
CA VAL A 83 1.49 17.73 -14.66
C VAL A 83 1.00 18.67 -15.77
N ALA A 84 1.42 18.46 -17.02
CA ALA A 84 0.95 19.27 -18.14
C ALA A 84 -0.55 19.10 -18.38
N ALA A 85 -1.07 17.87 -18.35
CA ALA A 85 -2.51 17.59 -18.50
C ALA A 85 -3.32 18.18 -17.33
N ALA A 86 -2.77 18.16 -16.12
CA ALA A 86 -3.41 18.77 -14.95
C ALA A 86 -3.53 20.30 -15.07
N LEU A 87 -2.55 20.97 -15.68
CA LEU A 87 -2.50 22.43 -15.78
C LEU A 87 -3.09 23.00 -17.07
N ALA A 88 -3.04 22.25 -18.18
CA ALA A 88 -3.44 22.72 -19.51
C ALA A 88 -4.57 21.87 -20.13
N GLY A 89 -5.00 20.79 -19.49
CA GLY A 89 -6.17 20.02 -19.87
C GLY A 89 -7.47 20.63 -19.34
N PRO A 90 -8.62 19.93 -19.48
CA PRO A 90 -9.91 20.42 -19.00
C PRO A 90 -9.92 20.65 -17.48
N ASP A 91 -10.58 21.71 -17.03
CA ASP A 91 -10.71 22.02 -15.59
C ASP A 91 -11.62 21.02 -14.85
N GLU A 92 -12.51 20.35 -15.58
CA GLU A 92 -13.41 19.34 -15.01
C GLU A 92 -12.68 18.04 -14.68
N THR A 93 -12.67 17.61 -13.42
CA THR A 93 -12.06 16.34 -12.96
C THR A 93 -12.48 15.12 -13.79
N ALA A 94 -13.75 15.05 -14.21
CA ALA A 94 -14.27 13.93 -15.00
C ALA A 94 -13.64 13.83 -16.41
N ARG A 95 -13.05 14.92 -16.92
CA ARG A 95 -12.44 15.01 -18.25
C ARG A 95 -10.94 15.25 -18.21
N ASN A 96 -10.35 15.47 -17.03
CA ASN A 96 -8.92 15.66 -16.86
C ASN A 96 -8.22 14.33 -16.56
N LEU A 97 -7.16 14.00 -17.29
CA LEU A 97 -6.42 12.74 -17.12
C LEU A 97 -5.73 12.63 -15.74
N ALA A 98 -5.23 13.74 -15.19
CA ALA A 98 -4.25 13.71 -14.11
C ALA A 98 -4.78 13.13 -12.78
N PRO A 99 -5.99 13.49 -12.29
CA PRO A 99 -6.53 12.89 -11.07
C PRO A 99 -6.70 11.37 -11.18
N TRP A 100 -7.25 10.87 -12.29
CA TRP A 100 -7.45 9.44 -12.52
C TRP A 100 -6.12 8.69 -12.63
N ALA A 101 -5.15 9.26 -13.35
CA ALA A 101 -3.83 8.67 -13.48
C ALA A 101 -3.08 8.61 -12.14
N LEU A 102 -3.19 9.63 -11.29
CA LEU A 102 -2.56 9.66 -9.96
C LEU A 102 -3.21 8.64 -9.01
N TYR A 103 -4.52 8.73 -8.80
CA TYR A 103 -5.20 7.94 -7.78
C TYR A 103 -5.46 6.51 -8.22
N VAL A 104 -5.95 6.30 -9.45
CA VAL A 104 -6.37 4.97 -9.90
C VAL A 104 -5.20 4.23 -10.55
N THR A 105 -4.53 4.83 -11.52
CA THR A 105 -3.49 4.10 -12.26
C THR A 105 -2.19 4.00 -11.49
N PHE A 106 -1.71 5.09 -10.90
CA PHE A 106 -0.47 5.08 -10.15
C PHE A 106 -0.66 4.51 -8.76
N TRP A 107 -1.42 5.15 -7.87
CA TRP A 107 -1.51 4.73 -6.47
C TRP A 107 -2.08 3.31 -6.30
N VAL A 108 -3.22 3.01 -6.93
CA VAL A 108 -3.81 1.67 -6.86
C VAL A 108 -3.04 0.67 -7.72
N GLY A 109 -2.73 1.02 -8.98
CA GLY A 109 -2.02 0.12 -9.90
C GLY A 109 -0.61 -0.25 -9.44
N LEU A 110 0.03 0.56 -8.59
CA LEU A 110 1.32 0.25 -7.97
C LEU A 110 1.31 -1.08 -7.20
N VAL A 111 0.16 -1.46 -6.64
CA VAL A 111 -0.01 -2.64 -5.77
C VAL A 111 0.11 -3.94 -6.57
N PRO A 112 -0.75 -4.22 -7.57
CA PRO A 112 -0.63 -5.45 -8.35
C PRO A 112 0.69 -5.51 -9.12
N VAL A 113 1.18 -4.38 -9.66
CA VAL A 113 2.46 -4.38 -10.37
C VAL A 113 3.61 -4.73 -9.41
N SER A 114 3.61 -4.20 -8.18
CA SER A 114 4.65 -4.54 -7.19
C SER A 114 4.52 -5.98 -6.69
N LEU A 115 3.30 -6.48 -6.52
CA LEU A 115 3.03 -7.86 -6.12
C LEU A 115 3.49 -8.86 -7.18
N LEU A 116 3.29 -8.55 -8.46
CA LEU A 116 3.59 -9.45 -9.56
C LEU A 116 5.04 -9.37 -10.02
N PHE A 117 5.67 -8.19 -9.99
CA PHE A 117 6.99 -7.96 -10.61
C PHE A 117 8.08 -7.55 -9.62
N GLY A 118 7.78 -7.48 -8.32
CA GLY A 118 8.74 -7.08 -7.29
C GLY A 118 8.81 -5.54 -7.15
N PRO A 119 9.93 -4.97 -6.68
CA PRO A 119 10.01 -3.55 -6.32
C PRO A 119 10.14 -2.64 -7.55
N VAL A 120 9.11 -2.61 -8.41
CA VAL A 120 9.10 -1.92 -9.70
C VAL A 120 9.31 -0.43 -9.58
N TRP A 121 8.70 0.22 -8.58
CA TRP A 121 8.85 1.66 -8.42
C TRP A 121 10.27 2.03 -8.01
N ARG A 122 10.95 1.22 -7.21
CA ARG A 122 12.38 1.45 -6.92
C ARG A 122 13.23 1.45 -8.19
N ALA A 123 12.88 0.65 -9.19
CA ALA A 123 13.56 0.67 -10.48
C ALA A 123 13.14 1.88 -11.33
N ALA A 124 11.83 2.17 -11.41
CA ALA A 124 11.25 3.18 -12.29
C ALA A 124 11.20 4.61 -11.71
N ASN A 125 11.46 4.81 -10.41
CA ASN A 125 11.27 6.08 -9.72
C ASN A 125 11.99 7.23 -10.46
N PRO A 126 11.25 8.16 -11.09
CA PRO A 126 11.83 9.20 -11.94
C PRO A 126 12.70 10.17 -11.15
N LEU A 127 12.43 10.33 -9.85
CA LEU A 127 13.19 11.21 -8.97
C LEU A 127 14.63 10.72 -8.75
N ARG A 128 14.90 9.42 -8.90
CA ARG A 128 16.27 8.88 -8.88
C ARG A 128 17.07 9.35 -10.10
N LEU A 129 16.43 9.51 -11.26
CA LEU A 129 17.07 10.07 -12.45
C LEU A 129 17.30 11.58 -12.27
N LEU A 130 16.28 12.31 -11.79
CA LEU A 130 16.37 13.73 -11.51
C LEU A 130 17.46 14.06 -10.48
N HIS A 131 17.49 13.34 -9.36
CA HIS A 131 18.54 13.47 -8.34
C HIS A 131 19.94 13.26 -8.94
N ARG A 132 20.13 12.23 -9.79
CA ARG A 132 21.44 12.01 -10.41
C ARG A 132 21.84 13.11 -11.39
N ALA A 133 20.88 13.78 -12.03
CA ALA A 133 21.15 14.95 -12.87
C ALA A 133 21.48 16.20 -12.05
N LEU A 134 20.84 16.38 -10.89
CA LEU A 134 21.02 17.54 -10.01
C LEU A 134 22.17 17.39 -9.00
N ARG A 135 22.66 16.17 -8.75
CA ARG A 135 23.76 15.91 -7.80
C ARG A 135 25.01 16.78 -8.00
N PRO A 136 25.42 17.19 -9.22
CA PRO A 136 26.62 18.02 -9.37
C PRO A 136 26.46 19.41 -8.74
N ILE A 137 25.23 19.87 -8.52
CA ILE A 137 24.89 21.16 -7.90
C ILE A 137 24.98 21.07 -6.36
N ALA A 138 24.79 19.88 -5.79
CA ALA A 138 24.89 19.60 -4.35
C ALA A 138 25.94 18.50 -4.12
N ALA A 139 27.22 18.90 -4.06
CA ALA A 139 28.36 17.99 -4.05
C ALA A 139 28.46 17.10 -2.79
N SER A 140 27.73 17.40 -1.72
CA SER A 140 27.67 16.62 -0.49
C SER A 140 26.24 16.27 -0.12
N ALA A 141 26.08 15.13 0.58
CA ALA A 141 24.82 14.69 1.19
C ALA A 141 24.98 14.74 2.73
N PRO A 142 24.85 15.91 3.38
CA PRO A 142 25.20 16.10 4.78
C PRO A 142 24.35 15.26 5.74
N GLY A 143 23.15 14.88 5.32
CA GLY A 143 22.22 14.09 6.12
C GLY A 143 22.40 12.57 6.00
N ALA A 144 23.27 12.08 5.11
CA ALA A 144 23.34 10.65 4.76
C ALA A 144 23.53 9.74 5.99
N ASP A 145 24.39 10.14 6.94
CA ASP A 145 24.69 9.36 8.15
C ASP A 145 23.52 9.26 9.13
N ARG A 146 22.54 10.18 9.05
CA ARG A 146 21.34 10.16 9.92
C ARG A 146 20.26 9.23 9.37
N LEU A 147 20.28 8.93 8.07
CA LEU A 147 19.22 8.16 7.41
C LEU A 147 19.02 6.75 8.01
N PRO A 148 20.07 5.98 8.35
CA PRO A 148 19.90 4.67 9.00
C PRO A 148 19.18 4.74 10.35
N ALA A 149 19.41 5.81 11.13
CA ALA A 149 18.76 6.01 12.42
C ALA A 149 17.28 6.39 12.27
N LEU A 150 16.94 7.15 11.23
CA LEU A 150 15.56 7.49 10.88
C LEU A 150 14.78 6.25 10.39
N GLY A 151 15.44 5.32 9.70
CA GLY A 151 14.81 4.14 9.14
C GLY A 151 13.65 4.54 8.20
N LEU A 152 12.47 3.94 8.42
CA LEU A 152 11.26 4.18 7.63
C LEU A 152 10.29 5.20 8.24
N TRP A 153 10.67 5.89 9.32
CA TRP A 153 9.82 6.95 9.88
C TRP A 153 9.50 8.06 8.86
N PRO A 154 10.45 8.55 8.05
CA PRO A 154 10.14 9.58 7.06
C PRO A 154 9.16 9.08 6.00
N ALA A 155 9.24 7.80 5.60
CA ALA A 155 8.25 7.23 4.67
C ALA A 155 6.85 7.10 5.29
N ALA A 156 6.75 6.80 6.59
CA ALA A 156 5.46 6.82 7.29
C ALA A 156 4.82 8.22 7.28
N VAL A 157 5.63 9.27 7.44
CA VAL A 157 5.17 10.66 7.33
C VAL A 157 4.79 11.01 5.89
N SER A 158 5.62 10.66 4.91
CA SER A 158 5.33 10.87 3.48
C SER A 158 4.02 10.20 3.06
N LEU A 159 3.78 8.95 3.49
CA LEU A 159 2.52 8.25 3.26
C LEU A 159 1.35 8.92 3.97
N LEU A 160 1.51 9.35 5.23
CA LEU A 160 0.45 10.07 5.94
C LEU A 160 0.05 11.37 5.23
N VAL A 161 1.03 12.13 4.71
CA VAL A 161 0.77 13.35 3.95
C VAL A 161 -0.03 13.03 2.68
N PHE A 162 0.37 12.00 1.94
CA PHE A 162 -0.38 11.58 0.75
C PHE A 162 -1.79 11.07 1.08
N LEU A 163 -1.94 10.25 2.12
CA LEU A 163 -3.25 9.69 2.51
C LEU A 163 -4.18 10.78 3.07
N TRP A 164 -3.63 11.78 3.76
CA TRP A 164 -4.40 12.96 4.15
C TRP A 164 -4.82 13.78 2.92
N PHE A 165 -3.92 13.96 1.95
CA PHE A 165 -4.26 14.60 0.67
C PHE A 165 -5.37 13.84 -0.07
N GLU A 166 -5.28 12.51 -0.13
CA GLU A 166 -6.24 11.63 -0.81
C GLU A 166 -7.60 11.54 -0.10
N LEU A 167 -7.64 11.58 1.23
CA LEU A 167 -8.86 11.27 2.00
C LEU A 167 -9.52 12.50 2.64
N VAL A 168 -8.77 13.58 2.87
CA VAL A 168 -9.22 14.69 3.73
C VAL A 168 -9.12 16.06 3.04
N TYR A 169 -8.14 16.26 2.16
CA TYR A 169 -7.92 17.58 1.57
C TYR A 169 -9.14 18.03 0.76
N PRO A 170 -9.61 19.28 0.93
CA PRO A 170 -10.69 19.84 0.10
C PRO A 170 -10.23 19.85 -1.36
N ASP A 171 -11.15 19.61 -2.27
CA ASP A 171 -10.88 19.77 -3.71
C ASP A 171 -9.68 18.92 -4.21
N ARG A 172 -9.37 17.84 -3.50
CA ARG A 172 -8.26 16.92 -3.78
C ARG A 172 -8.27 16.32 -5.19
N ALA A 173 -9.44 16.24 -5.82
CA ALA A 173 -9.59 15.76 -7.18
C ALA A 173 -9.54 16.86 -8.25
N GLU A 174 -9.45 18.13 -7.86
CA GLU A 174 -9.30 19.23 -8.82
C GLU A 174 -7.93 19.15 -9.53
N PRO A 175 -7.88 19.38 -10.85
CA PRO A 175 -6.63 19.28 -11.62
C PRO A 175 -5.50 20.18 -11.08
N ALA A 176 -5.80 21.42 -10.71
CA ALA A 176 -4.81 22.35 -10.16
C ALA A 176 -4.23 21.86 -8.82
N THR A 177 -5.10 21.32 -7.95
CA THR A 177 -4.71 20.71 -6.67
C THR A 177 -3.81 19.50 -6.87
N VAL A 178 -4.15 18.62 -7.83
CA VAL A 178 -3.31 17.46 -8.21
C VAL A 178 -1.97 17.91 -8.78
N ALA A 179 -1.94 18.92 -9.64
CA ALA A 179 -0.71 19.48 -10.19
C ALA A 179 0.22 20.01 -9.09
N ALA A 180 -0.35 20.78 -8.14
CA ALA A 180 0.38 21.33 -7.01
C ALA A 180 0.97 20.21 -6.13
N PHE A 181 0.20 19.14 -5.87
CA PHE A 181 0.69 17.98 -5.13
C PHE A 181 1.84 17.28 -5.87
N LEU A 182 1.71 17.01 -7.18
CA LEU A 182 2.75 16.34 -7.97
C LEU A 182 4.05 17.15 -8.01
N VAL A 183 3.96 18.46 -8.26
CA VAL A 183 5.12 19.36 -8.25
C VAL A 183 5.74 19.43 -6.86
N GLY A 184 4.92 19.59 -5.82
CA GLY A 184 5.37 19.61 -4.42
C GLY A 184 6.09 18.32 -4.04
N TYR A 185 5.53 17.17 -4.40
CA TYR A 185 6.14 15.85 -4.18
C TYR A 185 7.52 15.75 -4.86
N VAL A 186 7.63 16.15 -6.13
CA VAL A 186 8.91 16.17 -6.87
C VAL A 186 9.93 17.05 -6.17
N VAL A 187 9.56 18.29 -5.81
CA VAL A 187 10.46 19.26 -5.16
C VAL A 187 10.93 18.74 -3.80
N VAL A 188 10.00 18.32 -2.94
CA VAL A 188 10.31 17.87 -1.57
C VAL A 188 11.18 16.62 -1.58
N HIS A 189 10.79 15.57 -2.32
CA HIS A 189 11.55 14.32 -2.31
C HIS A 189 12.91 14.46 -3.02
N THR A 190 13.03 15.33 -4.03
CA THR A 190 14.32 15.63 -4.67
C THR A 190 15.23 16.43 -3.75
N ALA A 191 14.72 17.46 -3.07
CA ALA A 191 15.49 18.24 -2.10
C ALA A 191 16.00 17.36 -0.94
N LEU A 192 15.14 16.50 -0.40
CA LEU A 192 15.52 15.57 0.65
C LEU A 192 16.51 14.52 0.13
N ALA A 193 16.39 14.06 -1.12
CA ALA A 193 17.40 13.19 -1.73
C ALA A 193 18.74 13.89 -1.96
N LEU A 194 18.78 15.20 -2.27
CA LEU A 194 20.02 15.97 -2.33
C LEU A 194 20.67 16.08 -0.94
N TRP A 195 19.88 16.19 0.12
CA TRP A 195 20.39 16.28 1.50
C TRP A 195 20.82 14.93 2.10
N PHE A 196 20.01 13.87 1.93
CA PHE A 196 20.22 12.54 2.51
C PHE A 196 20.89 11.55 1.54
N GLY A 197 21.09 11.94 0.28
CA GLY A 197 21.60 11.08 -0.79
C GLY A 197 20.53 10.20 -1.44
N GLU A 198 20.91 9.45 -2.48
CA GLU A 198 20.00 8.57 -3.25
C GLU A 198 19.34 7.47 -2.41
N GLY A 199 19.87 7.20 -1.20
CA GLY A 199 19.27 6.32 -0.22
C GLY A 199 17.92 6.82 0.31
N TRP A 200 17.66 8.14 0.25
CA TRP A 200 16.41 8.76 0.69
C TRP A 200 15.18 8.06 0.13
N PHE A 201 15.15 7.78 -1.16
CA PHE A 201 13.97 7.17 -1.78
C PHE A 201 13.65 5.77 -1.21
N ALA A 202 14.63 5.02 -0.74
CA ALA A 202 14.39 3.70 -0.15
C ALA A 202 13.86 3.75 1.30
N SER A 203 13.89 4.92 1.94
CA SER A 203 13.61 5.10 3.37
C SER A 203 12.58 6.20 3.70
N GLY A 204 12.45 7.20 2.82
CA GLY A 204 11.66 8.40 3.03
C GLY A 204 10.63 8.70 1.95
N ASP A 205 10.77 8.15 0.74
CA ASP A 205 9.73 8.20 -0.28
C ASP A 205 8.63 7.17 0.03
N GLY A 206 7.46 7.68 0.42
CA GLY A 206 6.31 6.88 0.79
C GLY A 206 5.88 5.89 -0.29
N PHE A 207 5.85 6.29 -1.57
CA PHE A 207 5.44 5.42 -2.66
C PHE A 207 6.46 4.30 -2.92
N GLU A 208 7.76 4.60 -2.84
CA GLU A 208 8.80 3.58 -3.01
C GLU A 208 8.86 2.59 -1.85
N VAL A 209 8.70 3.07 -0.62
CA VAL A 209 8.61 2.20 0.55
C VAL A 209 7.35 1.34 0.47
N TYR A 210 6.21 1.92 0.11
CA TYR A 210 4.96 1.18 -0.06
C TYR A 210 5.09 0.07 -1.12
N ALA A 211 5.55 0.41 -2.34
CA ALA A 211 5.81 -0.54 -3.40
C ALA A 211 6.79 -1.65 -2.98
N THR A 212 7.86 -1.27 -2.27
CA THR A 212 8.86 -2.23 -1.78
C THR A 212 8.29 -3.14 -0.70
N LEU A 213 7.36 -2.67 0.13
CA LEU A 213 6.68 -3.50 1.12
C LEU A 213 5.76 -4.52 0.45
N ILE A 214 4.94 -4.10 -0.50
CA ILE A 214 4.06 -5.00 -1.28
C ILE A 214 4.91 -6.02 -2.05
N ALA A 215 6.02 -5.60 -2.65
CA ALA A 215 6.95 -6.46 -3.37
C ALA A 215 7.57 -7.58 -2.51
N ARG A 216 7.56 -7.46 -1.17
CA ARG A 216 7.99 -8.55 -0.29
C ARG A 216 7.05 -9.75 -0.31
N LEU A 217 5.83 -9.58 -0.83
CA LEU A 217 4.88 -10.65 -1.09
C LEU A 217 4.88 -11.07 -2.57
N SER A 218 5.84 -10.60 -3.35
CA SER A 218 6.06 -11.11 -4.71
C SER A 218 6.79 -12.45 -4.69
N PRO A 219 6.66 -13.26 -5.75
CA PRO A 219 7.44 -14.50 -5.89
C PRO A 219 8.93 -14.23 -6.15
N TRP A 220 9.32 -12.97 -6.36
CA TRP A 220 10.69 -12.55 -6.62
C TRP A 220 11.39 -12.15 -5.32
N GLY A 221 12.57 -12.72 -5.10
CA GLY A 221 13.40 -12.40 -3.95
C GLY A 221 14.86 -12.20 -4.34
N ARG A 222 15.66 -11.70 -3.39
CA ARG A 222 17.11 -11.80 -3.46
C ARG A 222 17.62 -12.68 -2.32
N ARG A 223 18.63 -13.47 -2.64
CA ARG A 223 19.44 -14.21 -1.67
C ARG A 223 20.58 -13.34 -1.14
N ASP A 224 21.23 -13.81 -0.07
CA ASP A 224 22.40 -13.16 0.55
C ASP A 224 23.60 -13.06 -0.40
N ASP A 225 23.70 -13.98 -1.38
CA ASP A 225 24.69 -13.96 -2.45
C ASP A 225 24.38 -12.91 -3.56
N GLY A 226 23.30 -12.13 -3.41
CA GLY A 226 22.85 -11.12 -4.36
C GLY A 226 22.11 -11.67 -5.58
N ARG A 227 21.91 -12.99 -5.70
CA ARG A 227 21.18 -13.60 -6.82
C ARG A 227 19.70 -13.30 -6.77
N LEU A 228 19.12 -13.00 -7.92
CA LEU A 228 17.67 -12.92 -8.09
C LEU A 228 17.10 -14.34 -8.11
N VAL A 229 16.06 -14.59 -7.32
CA VAL A 229 15.48 -15.92 -7.13
C VAL A 229 13.97 -15.92 -7.19
N LEU A 230 13.41 -17.03 -7.65
CA LEU A 230 12.01 -17.38 -7.44
C LEU A 230 11.88 -18.03 -6.05
N ARG A 231 11.12 -17.41 -5.14
CA ARG A 231 10.94 -17.86 -3.76
C ARG A 231 9.47 -17.79 -3.37
N ASN A 232 9.05 -18.64 -2.44
CA ASN A 232 7.76 -18.48 -1.78
C ASN A 232 7.60 -17.03 -1.26
N PRO A 233 6.55 -16.31 -1.68
CA PRO A 233 6.22 -14.96 -1.20
C PRO A 233 6.32 -14.77 0.31
N LEU A 234 5.78 -15.71 1.09
CA LEU A 234 5.76 -15.60 2.55
C LEU A 234 7.19 -15.65 3.12
N ALA A 235 8.12 -16.34 2.47
CA ALA A 235 9.52 -16.35 2.87
C ALA A 235 10.18 -14.97 2.67
N ASN A 236 9.87 -14.27 1.57
CA ASN A 236 10.35 -12.92 1.29
C ASN A 236 9.84 -11.91 2.33
N ALA A 237 8.63 -12.12 2.85
CA ALA A 237 8.03 -11.28 3.89
C ALA A 237 8.63 -11.47 5.29
N THR A 238 9.47 -12.49 5.55
CA THR A 238 10.09 -12.75 6.87
C THR A 238 11.28 -11.83 7.24
N ALA A 239 11.50 -10.75 6.49
CA ALA A 239 12.62 -9.84 6.66
C ALA A 239 12.74 -9.24 8.08
N PRO A 240 13.96 -8.89 8.52
CA PRO A 240 14.17 -8.31 9.84
C PRO A 240 13.43 -6.97 10.01
N GLY A 241 13.12 -6.64 11.27
CA GLY A 241 12.45 -5.39 11.63
C GLY A 241 13.37 -4.19 11.43
N VAL A 242 12.88 -3.19 10.70
CA VAL A 242 13.55 -1.90 10.48
C VAL A 242 12.85 -0.84 11.34
N PRO A 243 13.57 0.13 11.95
CA PRO A 243 12.93 1.28 12.60
C PRO A 243 11.91 1.94 11.68
N GLY A 244 10.75 2.32 12.20
CA GLY A 244 9.66 2.94 11.42
C GLY A 244 8.76 1.98 10.64
N LEU A 245 9.13 0.70 10.42
CA LEU A 245 8.28 -0.25 9.68
C LEU A 245 6.88 -0.41 10.30
N ALA A 246 6.83 -0.48 11.64
CA ALA A 246 5.57 -0.52 12.37
C ALA A 246 4.70 0.72 12.11
N ALA A 247 5.31 1.91 12.03
CA ALA A 247 4.59 3.14 11.74
C ALA A 247 4.03 3.13 10.31
N VAL A 248 4.81 2.67 9.32
CA VAL A 248 4.34 2.54 7.93
C VAL A 248 3.11 1.64 7.84
N VAL A 249 3.15 0.44 8.43
CA VAL A 249 2.01 -0.49 8.35
C VAL A 249 0.79 0.03 9.11
N VAL A 250 0.99 0.71 10.24
CA VAL A 250 -0.09 1.32 11.04
C VAL A 250 -0.72 2.50 10.30
N VAL A 251 0.06 3.35 9.63
CA VAL A 251 -0.46 4.44 8.80
C VAL A 251 -1.30 3.89 7.65
N LEU A 252 -0.81 2.86 6.94
CA LEU A 252 -1.55 2.25 5.83
C LEU A 252 -2.87 1.62 6.30
N LEU A 253 -2.83 0.80 7.36
CA LEU A 253 -4.04 0.18 7.90
C LEU A 253 -5.02 1.20 8.50
N GLY A 254 -4.52 2.16 9.27
CA GLY A 254 -5.32 3.18 9.92
C GLY A 254 -6.00 4.12 8.93
N SER A 255 -5.31 4.49 7.85
CA SER A 255 -5.90 5.30 6.78
C SER A 255 -6.91 4.52 5.96
N THR A 256 -6.68 3.21 5.74
CA THR A 256 -7.69 2.35 5.09
C THR A 256 -8.93 2.17 5.98
N ALA A 257 -8.74 2.04 7.31
CA ALA A 257 -9.84 2.03 8.25
C ALA A 257 -10.62 3.35 8.22
N PHE A 258 -9.94 4.50 8.10
CA PHE A 258 -10.61 5.78 7.92
C PHE A 258 -11.36 5.88 6.58
N ASP A 259 -10.79 5.41 5.48
CA ASP A 259 -11.48 5.35 4.17
C ASP A 259 -12.79 4.56 4.29
N GLY A 260 -12.77 3.37 4.88
CA GLY A 260 -13.99 2.59 5.14
C GLY A 260 -14.97 3.30 6.08
N LEU A 261 -14.48 3.88 7.18
CA LEU A 261 -15.31 4.62 8.14
C LEU A 261 -16.00 5.82 7.50
N SER A 262 -15.28 6.57 6.67
CA SER A 262 -15.78 7.80 6.04
C SER A 262 -16.96 7.56 5.08
N ARG A 263 -17.13 6.30 4.64
CA ARG A 263 -18.21 5.85 3.75
C ARG A 263 -19.44 5.35 4.50
N THR A 264 -19.38 5.22 5.82
CA THR A 264 -20.52 4.80 6.64
C THR A 264 -21.55 5.91 6.81
N VAL A 265 -22.83 5.54 6.96
CA VAL A 265 -23.91 6.50 7.28
C VAL A 265 -23.65 7.19 8.61
N TRP A 266 -23.13 6.48 9.61
CA TRP A 266 -22.78 7.04 10.91
C TRP A 266 -21.78 8.19 10.81
N TRP A 267 -20.74 8.04 9.98
CA TRP A 267 -19.78 9.12 9.74
C TRP A 267 -20.42 10.29 9.01
N GLN A 268 -21.08 10.03 7.89
CA GLN A 268 -21.63 11.06 6.99
C GLN A 268 -22.76 11.89 7.62
N THR A 269 -23.51 11.31 8.56
CA THR A 269 -24.58 12.02 9.29
C THR A 269 -24.14 12.53 10.66
N GLY A 270 -22.93 12.17 11.10
CA GLY A 270 -22.41 12.45 12.43
C GLY A 270 -21.10 13.25 12.37
N PRO A 271 -19.97 12.71 12.84
CA PRO A 271 -18.71 13.46 12.92
C PRO A 271 -18.20 14.02 11.59
N GLY A 272 -18.55 13.40 10.46
CA GLY A 272 -18.15 13.82 9.12
C GLY A 272 -19.18 14.66 8.37
N ALA A 273 -20.31 15.03 9.00
CA ALA A 273 -21.42 15.67 8.30
C ALA A 273 -21.09 17.03 7.68
N ALA A 274 -20.09 17.72 8.23
CA ALA A 274 -19.62 19.00 7.71
C ALA A 274 -18.70 18.87 6.48
N ASP A 275 -18.22 17.66 6.15
CA ASP A 275 -17.27 17.37 5.07
C ASP A 275 -16.05 18.32 5.05
N ASP A 276 -15.59 18.69 6.25
CA ASP A 276 -14.50 19.65 6.44
C ASP A 276 -13.18 18.95 6.77
N SER A 277 -12.07 19.65 6.54
CA SER A 277 -10.73 19.10 6.76
C SER A 277 -10.43 18.82 8.23
N LEU A 278 -11.01 19.55 9.18
CA LEU A 278 -10.78 19.30 10.61
C LEU A 278 -11.40 17.96 11.00
N SER A 279 -12.67 17.74 10.67
CA SER A 279 -13.41 16.51 10.91
C SER A 279 -12.70 15.31 10.25
N GLY A 280 -12.32 15.44 8.97
CA GLY A 280 -11.56 14.41 8.27
C GLY A 280 -10.17 14.16 8.88
N THR A 281 -9.45 15.20 9.30
CA THR A 281 -8.12 15.05 9.93
C THR A 281 -8.22 14.33 11.27
N VAL A 282 -9.18 14.72 12.10
CA VAL A 282 -9.43 14.07 13.40
C VAL A 282 -9.83 12.62 13.20
N GLY A 283 -10.72 12.32 12.25
CA GLY A 283 -11.12 10.96 11.91
C GLY A 283 -9.96 10.08 11.44
N LEU A 284 -9.12 10.61 10.54
CA LEU A 284 -7.94 9.93 10.04
C LEU A 284 -6.95 9.61 11.17
N LEU A 285 -6.59 10.62 11.97
CA LEU A 285 -5.65 10.45 13.07
C LEU A 285 -6.20 9.53 14.17
N ALA A 286 -7.50 9.61 14.46
CA ALA A 286 -8.17 8.72 15.42
C ALA A 286 -8.15 7.26 14.95
N SER A 287 -8.42 7.02 13.66
CA SER A 287 -8.38 5.68 13.05
C SER A 287 -6.96 5.10 13.10
N ILE A 288 -5.94 5.90 12.75
CA ILE A 288 -4.52 5.52 12.86
C ILE A 288 -4.16 5.23 14.33
N ALA A 289 -4.59 6.07 15.27
CA ALA A 289 -4.32 5.88 16.69
C ALA A 289 -4.99 4.61 17.25
N ALA A 290 -6.21 4.30 16.83
CA ALA A 290 -6.91 3.08 17.23
C ALA A 290 -6.19 1.82 16.72
N VAL A 291 -5.80 1.80 15.45
CA VAL A 291 -5.01 0.70 14.88
C VAL A 291 -3.64 0.59 15.57
N ALA A 292 -2.97 1.72 15.83
CA ALA A 292 -1.71 1.76 16.56
C ALA A 292 -1.84 1.16 17.96
N LEU A 293 -2.90 1.51 18.69
CA LEU A 293 -3.19 1.03 20.03
C LEU A 293 -3.40 -0.48 20.04
N LEU A 294 -4.26 -1.00 19.17
CA LEU A 294 -4.53 -2.43 19.06
C LEU A 294 -3.27 -3.22 18.70
N TYR A 295 -2.50 -2.72 17.72
CA TYR A 295 -1.25 -3.31 17.30
C TYR A 295 -0.19 -3.34 18.44
N LEU A 296 0.00 -2.21 19.12
CA LEU A 296 0.95 -2.10 20.23
C LEU A 296 0.51 -2.95 21.43
N LEU A 297 -0.79 -3.00 21.73
CA LEU A 297 -1.34 -3.81 22.81
C LEU A 297 -1.10 -5.30 22.51
N GLY A 298 -1.48 -5.78 21.34
CA GLY A 298 -1.30 -7.18 20.95
C GLY A 298 0.17 -7.61 20.98
N THR A 299 1.06 -6.81 20.38
CA THR A 299 2.50 -7.13 20.31
C THR A 299 3.20 -7.02 21.66
N ARG A 300 2.85 -6.05 22.51
CA ARG A 300 3.42 -5.90 23.86
C ARG A 300 2.93 -6.96 24.83
N LEU A 301 1.63 -7.31 24.81
CA LEU A 301 1.07 -8.39 25.63
C LEU A 301 1.67 -9.74 25.23
N SER A 302 1.73 -10.03 23.92
CA SER A 302 2.43 -11.22 23.42
C SER A 302 3.89 -11.28 23.89
N GLY A 303 4.59 -10.14 23.85
CA GLY A 303 5.92 -10.00 24.40
C GLY A 303 6.04 -10.32 25.88
N ARG A 304 5.15 -9.76 26.70
CA ARG A 304 5.12 -9.99 28.15
C ARG A 304 4.88 -11.47 28.47
N LEU A 305 3.93 -12.11 27.79
CA LEU A 305 3.65 -13.54 27.97
C LEU A 305 4.84 -14.42 27.55
N ALA A 306 5.56 -14.03 26.49
CA ALA A 306 6.77 -14.69 26.03
C ALA A 306 8.04 -14.39 26.85
N GLY A 307 7.95 -13.57 27.92
CA GLY A 307 9.10 -13.14 28.73
C GLY A 307 10.09 -12.20 27.99
N GLN A 308 9.63 -11.49 26.96
CA GLN A 308 10.44 -10.60 26.13
C GLN A 308 10.28 -9.11 26.52
N PRO A 309 11.30 -8.26 26.32
CA PRO A 309 11.17 -6.82 26.52
C PRO A 309 10.08 -6.21 25.63
N ALA A 310 9.16 -5.45 26.23
CA ALA A 310 7.97 -4.92 25.56
C ALA A 310 8.26 -4.03 24.35
N GLY A 311 9.42 -3.34 24.32
CA GLY A 311 9.78 -2.43 23.23
C GLY A 311 10.24 -3.13 21.94
N ILE A 312 10.65 -4.40 22.00
CA ILE A 312 11.30 -5.09 20.87
C ILE A 312 10.25 -5.77 19.98
N GLN A 313 9.18 -6.29 20.57
CA GLN A 313 8.19 -7.11 19.88
C GLN A 313 7.43 -6.38 18.75
N PRO A 314 6.99 -5.12 18.90
CA PRO A 314 6.37 -4.40 17.79
C PRO A 314 7.26 -4.41 16.54
N ARG A 315 8.55 -4.05 16.69
CA ARG A 315 9.50 -4.06 15.57
C ARG A 315 9.66 -5.43 14.92
N ARG A 316 9.58 -6.52 15.70
CA ARG A 316 9.74 -7.90 15.20
C ARG A 316 8.52 -8.42 14.45
N TYR A 317 7.32 -7.93 14.75
CA TYR A 317 6.06 -8.36 14.13
C TYR A 317 5.55 -7.41 13.04
N ALA A 318 6.14 -6.23 12.87
CA ALA A 318 5.68 -5.27 11.86
C ALA A 318 5.57 -5.86 10.44
N ALA A 319 6.52 -6.70 10.02
CA ALA A 319 6.49 -7.34 8.72
C ALA A 319 5.35 -8.36 8.54
N THR A 320 4.85 -8.94 9.65
CA THR A 320 3.77 -9.94 9.61
C THR A 320 2.41 -9.30 9.36
N VAL A 321 2.33 -7.97 9.42
CA VAL A 321 1.12 -7.18 9.13
C VAL A 321 1.02 -6.81 7.65
N VAL A 322 2.12 -6.90 6.88
CA VAL A 322 2.15 -6.53 5.46
C VAL A 322 1.12 -7.29 4.61
N PRO A 323 0.87 -8.61 4.79
CA PRO A 323 -0.19 -9.29 4.06
C PRO A 323 -1.59 -8.77 4.36
N ILE A 324 -1.82 -8.26 5.58
CA ILE A 324 -3.09 -7.67 5.99
C ILE A 324 -3.30 -6.36 5.23
N VAL A 325 -2.27 -5.50 5.18
CA VAL A 325 -2.28 -4.27 4.38
C VAL A 325 -2.63 -4.61 2.93
N LEU A 326 -1.94 -5.57 2.31
CA LEU A 326 -2.22 -6.00 0.94
C LEU A 326 -3.66 -6.48 0.76
N GLY A 327 -4.15 -7.33 1.67
CA GLY A 327 -5.52 -7.85 1.61
C GLY A 327 -6.57 -6.74 1.65
N TYR A 328 -6.39 -5.75 2.52
CA TYR A 328 -7.25 -4.57 2.61
C TYR A 328 -7.19 -3.71 1.36
N THR A 329 -5.99 -3.42 0.86
CA THR A 329 -5.80 -2.65 -0.37
C THR A 329 -6.47 -3.32 -1.57
N VAL A 330 -6.32 -4.64 -1.72
CA VAL A 330 -7.01 -5.41 -2.77
C VAL A 330 -8.52 -5.30 -2.60
N ALA A 331 -9.03 -5.44 -1.38
CA ALA A 331 -10.46 -5.33 -1.14
C ALA A 331 -11.02 -3.93 -1.45
N HIS A 332 -10.33 -2.87 -1.04
CA HIS A 332 -10.85 -1.51 -1.24
C HIS A 332 -10.73 -1.05 -2.70
N TYR A 333 -9.66 -1.45 -3.40
CA TYR A 333 -9.32 -0.85 -4.68
C TYR A 333 -9.48 -1.76 -5.90
N PHE A 334 -9.92 -3.01 -5.74
CA PHE A 334 -10.12 -3.92 -6.87
C PHE A 334 -11.13 -3.38 -7.90
N SER A 335 -12.33 -3.00 -7.45
CA SER A 335 -13.36 -2.46 -8.34
C SER A 335 -12.96 -1.09 -8.91
N LEU A 336 -12.31 -0.25 -8.09
CA LEU A 336 -11.76 1.02 -8.53
C LEU A 336 -10.77 0.83 -9.68
N LEU A 337 -9.83 -0.12 -9.58
CA LEU A 337 -8.87 -0.36 -10.65
C LEU A 337 -9.52 -0.87 -11.94
N LEU A 338 -10.53 -1.74 -11.86
CA LEU A 338 -11.15 -2.35 -13.04
C LEU A 338 -12.21 -1.47 -13.70
N LEU A 339 -12.96 -0.71 -12.93
CA LEU A 339 -14.05 0.14 -13.44
C LEU A 339 -13.50 1.53 -13.75
N ASP A 340 -13.01 2.22 -12.72
CA ASP A 340 -12.52 3.60 -12.84
C ASP A 340 -11.18 3.68 -13.59
N GLY A 341 -10.41 2.58 -13.64
CA GLY A 341 -9.19 2.49 -14.45
C GLY A 341 -9.46 2.60 -15.95
N GLN A 342 -10.69 2.28 -16.41
CA GLN A 342 -11.10 2.48 -17.80
C GLN A 342 -11.10 3.98 -18.15
N THR A 343 -11.46 4.85 -17.20
CA THR A 343 -11.46 6.31 -17.39
C THR A 343 -10.05 6.82 -17.70
N THR A 344 -9.00 6.31 -17.02
CA THR A 344 -7.62 6.70 -17.38
C THR A 344 -7.29 6.34 -18.82
N TRP A 345 -7.70 5.15 -19.29
CA TRP A 345 -7.45 4.73 -20.68
C TRP A 345 -8.22 5.56 -21.71
N ILE A 346 -9.47 5.91 -21.42
CA ILE A 346 -10.30 6.79 -22.25
C ILE A 346 -9.68 8.18 -22.34
N LEU A 347 -9.30 8.77 -21.19
CA LEU A 347 -8.73 10.12 -21.14
C LEU A 347 -7.29 10.17 -21.67
N ALA A 348 -6.54 9.06 -21.64
CA ALA A 348 -5.22 8.98 -22.25
C ALA A 348 -5.24 9.15 -23.78
N SER A 349 -6.38 8.87 -24.43
CA SER A 349 -6.57 9.13 -25.86
C SER A 349 -6.69 10.61 -26.20
N ASN A 350 -7.13 11.46 -25.27
CA ASN A 350 -7.18 12.91 -25.46
C ASN A 350 -6.81 13.65 -24.17
N PRO A 351 -5.52 13.63 -23.77
CA PRO A 351 -5.08 14.08 -22.45
C PRO A 351 -5.30 15.58 -22.20
N PHE A 352 -5.43 16.38 -23.27
CA PHE A 352 -5.65 17.83 -23.20
C PHE A 352 -7.06 18.23 -23.64
N GLY A 353 -7.97 17.28 -23.90
CA GLY A 353 -9.34 17.57 -24.34
C GLY A 353 -9.42 18.37 -25.65
N THR A 354 -8.42 18.22 -26.54
CA THR A 354 -8.33 18.97 -27.79
C THR A 354 -9.32 18.41 -28.82
N PRO A 355 -10.11 19.26 -29.51
CA PRO A 355 -11.04 18.79 -30.54
C PRO A 355 -10.34 17.98 -31.64
N GLY A 356 -10.89 16.82 -31.99
CA GLY A 356 -10.38 15.95 -33.06
C GLY A 356 -9.16 15.10 -32.69
N VAL A 357 -8.70 15.14 -31.43
CA VAL A 357 -7.63 14.26 -30.95
C VAL A 357 -8.23 13.00 -30.33
N ASP A 358 -7.82 11.85 -30.85
CA ASP A 358 -8.08 10.53 -30.28
C ASP A 358 -6.90 9.60 -30.60
N LEU A 359 -5.91 9.56 -29.70
CA LEU A 359 -4.63 8.90 -29.92
C LEU A 359 -4.75 7.37 -30.02
N PHE A 360 -5.71 6.77 -29.32
CA PHE A 360 -5.90 5.31 -29.28
C PHE A 360 -7.28 4.85 -29.75
N GLY A 361 -8.14 5.75 -30.23
CA GLY A 361 -9.49 5.41 -30.70
C GLY A 361 -10.48 5.14 -29.56
N SER A 362 -10.20 5.63 -28.34
CA SER A 362 -10.96 5.30 -27.13
C SER A 362 -11.66 6.48 -26.47
N TYR A 363 -11.51 7.71 -26.99
CA TYR A 363 -12.04 8.90 -26.30
C TYR A 363 -13.57 8.93 -26.23
N ASP A 364 -14.26 8.35 -27.22
CA ASP A 364 -15.72 8.25 -27.26
C ASP A 364 -16.26 7.00 -26.53
N ALA A 365 -15.40 6.17 -25.93
CA ALA A 365 -15.82 5.00 -25.18
C ALA A 365 -16.41 5.39 -23.82
N THR A 366 -17.35 4.57 -23.32
CA THR A 366 -17.94 4.72 -21.99
C THR A 366 -17.43 3.62 -21.06
N VAL A 367 -17.36 3.92 -19.76
CA VAL A 367 -17.00 2.92 -18.75
C VAL A 367 -17.99 1.75 -18.77
N ASP A 368 -17.48 0.55 -18.98
CA ASP A 368 -18.24 -0.68 -18.90
C ASP A 368 -18.33 -1.15 -17.44
N LEU A 369 -19.47 -0.85 -16.81
CA LEU A 369 -19.77 -1.29 -15.44
C LEU A 369 -20.12 -2.79 -15.35
N THR A 370 -20.23 -3.49 -16.50
CA THR A 370 -20.47 -4.93 -16.57
C THR A 370 -19.19 -5.75 -16.72
N ALA A 371 -18.04 -5.09 -16.88
CA ALA A 371 -16.73 -5.73 -17.00
C ALA A 371 -16.38 -6.67 -15.84
N VAL A 372 -16.94 -6.41 -14.65
CA VAL A 372 -16.84 -7.30 -13.48
C VAL A 372 -18.17 -7.37 -12.72
N SER A 373 -18.60 -8.58 -12.37
CA SER A 373 -19.88 -8.78 -11.67
C SER A 373 -19.79 -8.34 -10.19
N PRO A 374 -20.92 -7.94 -9.57
CA PRO A 374 -20.99 -7.66 -8.13
C PRO A 374 -20.51 -8.84 -7.27
N ASP A 375 -20.84 -10.07 -7.66
CA ASP A 375 -20.40 -11.29 -6.97
C ASP A 375 -18.88 -11.42 -6.99
N THR A 376 -18.25 -11.15 -8.14
CA THR A 376 -16.80 -11.21 -8.28
C THR A 376 -16.13 -10.16 -7.39
N ILE A 377 -16.66 -8.93 -7.36
CA ILE A 377 -16.18 -7.88 -6.45
C ILE A 377 -16.27 -8.39 -5.00
N ALA A 378 -17.42 -8.91 -4.58
CA ALA A 378 -17.61 -9.41 -3.21
C ALA A 378 -16.64 -10.53 -2.85
N TYR A 379 -16.42 -11.50 -3.75
CA TYR A 379 -15.48 -12.60 -3.52
C TYR A 379 -14.03 -12.12 -3.45
N VAL A 380 -13.61 -11.20 -4.32
CA VAL A 380 -12.26 -10.63 -4.27
C VAL A 380 -12.06 -9.81 -3.00
N GLN A 381 -13.08 -9.07 -2.57
CA GLN A 381 -13.01 -8.27 -1.35
C GLN A 381 -12.91 -9.11 -0.09
N VAL A 382 -13.87 -10.00 0.13
CA VAL A 382 -13.87 -10.89 1.30
C VAL A 382 -12.66 -11.83 1.26
N GLY A 383 -12.38 -12.42 0.09
CA GLY A 383 -11.25 -13.32 -0.12
C GLY A 383 -9.90 -12.63 0.11
N GLY A 384 -9.74 -11.39 -0.36
CA GLY A 384 -8.54 -10.58 -0.16
C GLY A 384 -8.28 -10.30 1.32
N VAL A 385 -9.31 -9.87 2.06
CA VAL A 385 -9.21 -9.64 3.51
C VAL A 385 -8.86 -10.94 4.24
N VAL A 386 -9.60 -12.02 4.02
CA VAL A 386 -9.36 -13.30 4.70
C VAL A 386 -7.98 -13.87 4.37
N ALA A 387 -7.59 -13.90 3.10
CA ALA A 387 -6.29 -14.39 2.67
C ALA A 387 -5.13 -13.56 3.26
N GLY A 388 -5.28 -12.23 3.29
CA GLY A 388 -4.32 -11.33 3.92
C GLY A 388 -4.13 -11.63 5.41
N HIS A 389 -5.21 -11.86 6.15
CA HIS A 389 -5.13 -12.20 7.57
C HIS A 389 -4.57 -13.61 7.81
N VAL A 390 -4.96 -14.62 7.04
CA VAL A 390 -4.40 -15.98 7.13
C VAL A 390 -2.90 -15.97 6.86
N ALA A 391 -2.45 -15.24 5.82
CA ALA A 391 -1.04 -15.04 5.53
C ALA A 391 -0.32 -14.30 6.68
N GLY A 392 -0.95 -13.26 7.24
CA GLY A 392 -0.41 -12.51 8.37
C GLY A 392 -0.24 -13.37 9.63
N VAL A 393 -1.23 -14.20 9.98
CA VAL A 393 -1.13 -15.16 11.09
C VAL A 393 -0.04 -16.19 10.83
N THR A 394 0.06 -16.69 9.59
CA THR A 394 1.12 -17.63 9.20
C THR A 394 2.51 -17.02 9.40
N LEU A 395 2.71 -15.77 8.99
CA LEU A 395 3.97 -15.06 9.21
C LEU A 395 4.24 -14.79 10.70
N ALA A 396 3.21 -14.41 11.46
CA ALA A 396 3.33 -14.21 12.91
C ALA A 396 3.72 -15.50 13.62
N HIS A 397 3.12 -16.63 13.23
CA HIS A 397 3.44 -17.94 13.78
C HIS A 397 4.86 -18.39 13.42
N GLU A 398 5.24 -18.30 12.14
CA GLU A 398 6.62 -18.60 11.70
C GLU A 398 7.63 -17.71 12.46
N ARG A 399 7.32 -16.43 12.65
CA ARG A 399 8.16 -15.50 13.41
C ARG A 399 8.30 -15.92 14.87
N ALA A 400 7.20 -16.33 15.52
CA ALA A 400 7.21 -16.81 16.90
C ALA A 400 8.11 -18.04 17.06
N LEU A 401 8.00 -19.02 16.15
CA LEU A 401 8.83 -20.23 16.16
C LEU A 401 10.33 -19.96 15.96
N ARG A 402 10.67 -18.93 15.16
CA ARG A 402 12.07 -18.51 14.97
C ARG A 402 12.66 -17.80 16.18
N LEU A 403 11.84 -17.12 16.97
CA LEU A 403 12.27 -16.46 18.20
C LEU A 403 12.38 -17.45 19.36
N GLN A 404 11.44 -18.38 19.46
CA GLN A 404 11.39 -19.43 20.47
C GLN A 404 10.96 -20.74 19.82
N ARG A 405 11.86 -21.73 19.84
CA ARG A 405 11.64 -23.05 19.21
C ARG A 405 10.39 -23.78 19.73
N HIS A 406 9.96 -23.45 20.96
CA HIS A 406 8.74 -23.94 21.62
C HIS A 406 7.84 -22.78 22.06
N ALA A 407 7.54 -21.84 21.16
CA ALA A 407 6.62 -20.74 21.45
C ALA A 407 5.26 -21.31 21.89
N ARG A 408 4.77 -20.91 23.07
CA ARG A 408 3.49 -21.42 23.59
C ARG A 408 2.34 -20.76 22.84
N ALA A 409 1.21 -21.47 22.75
CA ALA A 409 -0.01 -20.90 22.19
C ALA A 409 -0.48 -19.66 22.97
N SER A 410 -0.31 -19.66 24.30
CA SER A 410 -0.60 -18.53 25.19
C SER A 410 0.09 -17.24 24.76
N ASP A 411 1.32 -17.35 24.27
CA ASP A 411 2.17 -16.20 23.96
C ASP A 411 1.71 -15.50 22.67
N GLN A 412 0.96 -16.21 21.83
CA GLN A 412 0.44 -15.74 20.55
C GLN A 412 -1.03 -15.30 20.62
N LEU A 413 -1.75 -15.70 21.68
CA LEU A 413 -3.17 -15.41 21.85
C LEU A 413 -3.51 -13.90 21.72
N PRO A 414 -2.77 -12.96 22.34
CA PRO A 414 -3.07 -11.53 22.17
C PRO A 414 -3.00 -11.05 20.71
N LEU A 415 -2.07 -11.59 19.92
CA LEU A 415 -1.94 -11.24 18.50
C LEU A 415 -3.10 -11.80 17.68
N VAL A 416 -3.57 -13.01 18.00
CA VAL A 416 -4.72 -13.63 17.32
C VAL A 416 -6.00 -12.87 17.62
N VAL A 417 -6.21 -12.46 18.88
CA VAL A 417 -7.37 -11.63 19.25
C VAL A 417 -7.36 -10.32 18.46
N VAL A 418 -6.22 -9.62 18.39
CA VAL A 418 -6.09 -8.39 17.60
C VAL A 418 -6.33 -8.66 16.11
N MET A 419 -5.86 -9.79 15.58
CA MET A 419 -6.09 -10.18 14.19
C MET A 419 -7.58 -10.38 13.88
N VAL A 420 -8.31 -11.06 14.78
CA VAL A 420 -9.76 -11.25 14.65
C VAL A 420 -10.49 -9.92 14.74
N LEU A 421 -10.11 -9.05 15.68
CA LEU A 421 -10.67 -7.69 15.80
C LEU A 421 -10.44 -6.87 14.53
N PHE A 422 -9.24 -6.91 13.96
CA PHE A 422 -8.98 -6.25 12.67
C PHE A 422 -9.83 -6.84 11.57
N THR A 423 -9.99 -8.16 11.49
CA THR A 423 -10.77 -8.81 10.43
C THR A 423 -12.24 -8.46 10.50
N VAL A 424 -12.85 -8.63 11.68
CA VAL A 424 -14.27 -8.37 11.91
C VAL A 424 -14.56 -6.87 11.79
N GLY A 425 -13.67 -6.03 12.34
CA GLY A 425 -13.80 -4.57 12.30
C GLY A 425 -13.53 -3.98 10.92
N GLY A 426 -12.68 -4.60 10.08
CA GLY A 426 -12.44 -4.13 8.72
C GLY A 426 -13.45 -4.66 7.69
N LEU A 427 -13.95 -5.90 7.84
CA LEU A 427 -15.06 -6.40 7.03
C LEU A 427 -16.40 -5.74 7.32
N GLY A 428 -16.76 -5.52 8.57
CA GLY A 428 -16.47 -4.24 9.15
C GLY A 428 -17.06 -3.03 8.43
N LEU A 429 -16.21 -2.04 8.49
CA LEU A 429 -16.27 -0.81 7.73
C LEU A 429 -16.51 -1.03 6.23
N LEU A 430 -16.02 -2.13 5.64
CA LEU A 430 -16.22 -2.46 4.22
C LEU A 430 -17.71 -2.64 3.85
N PHE A 431 -18.51 -3.26 4.71
CA PHE A 431 -19.94 -3.46 4.48
C PHE A 431 -20.80 -2.28 5.02
N GLY A 432 -20.16 -1.26 5.60
CA GLY A 432 -20.82 0.00 5.95
C GLY A 432 -21.81 -0.04 7.12
N PHE A 433 -21.67 -1.00 8.05
CA PHE A 433 -22.61 -1.22 9.15
C PHE A 433 -22.45 -0.33 10.38
#